data_AF-A0A3M1HVL6-F1
#
_entry.id   AF-A0A3M1HVL6-F1
#
_cell.length_a   1.000
_cell.length_b   1.000
_cell.length_c   1.000
_cell.angle_alpha   90.00
_cell.angle_beta   90.00
_cell.angle_gamma   90.00
#
_symmetry.space_group_name_H-M   'P 1'
#
loop_
_entity.id
_entity.type
_entity.pdbx_description
1 polymer ?
#
loop_
_entity_poly.entity_id
_entity_poly.type
_entity_poly.pdbx_seq_one_letter_code
_entity_poly.pdbx_strand_id
1 'polypeptide(L)'
;MSIVRIVGIVLAVLGVVATVVPGWFGPLTRVPPPPAEVYALIESRVRGGMVLGVGLILIAVTSLRPWSTRIPSAIVYFMAGALVSRLFGIVVDGAVP
;
A
#
# COMPACT_ATOMS: atom_id res chain seq x y z
N MET A 1 14.26 13.63 -13.94
CA MET A 1 13.43 13.11 -12.83
C MET A 1 14.25 13.11 -11.55
N SER A 2 13.68 13.47 -10.40
CA SER A 2 14.41 13.39 -9.12
C SER A 2 14.51 11.94 -8.65
N ILE A 3 15.61 11.59 -7.97
CA ILE A 3 15.85 10.25 -7.41
C ILE A 3 14.68 9.83 -6.50
N VAL A 4 14.17 10.76 -5.68
CA VAL A 4 13.02 10.54 -4.79
C VAL A 4 11.79 10.04 -5.57
N ARG A 5 11.53 10.62 -6.74
CA ARG A 5 10.37 10.25 -7.56
C ARG A 5 10.57 8.87 -8.21
N ILE A 6 11.79 8.53 -8.62
CA ILE A 6 12.14 7.19 -9.14
C ILE A 6 11.91 6.14 -8.04
N VAL A 7 12.42 6.37 -6.84
CA VAL A 7 12.21 5.50 -5.67
C VAL A 7 10.72 5.36 -5.37
N GLY A 8 9.96 6.47 -5.44
CA GLY A 8 8.51 6.46 -5.26
C GLY A 8 7.77 5.62 -6.29
N ILE A 9 8.16 5.69 -7.58
CA ILE A 9 7.58 4.85 -8.64
C ILE A 9 7.87 3.37 -8.37
N VAL A 10 9.11 3.03 -8.02
CA VAL A 10 9.49 1.65 -7.70
C VAL A 10 8.66 1.12 -6.52
N LEU A 11 8.53 1.91 -5.45
CA LEU A 11 7.70 1.54 -4.29
C LEU A 11 6.21 1.43 -4.63
N ALA A 12 5.69 2.32 -5.48
CA ALA A 12 4.31 2.24 -5.92
C ALA A 12 4.05 0.94 -6.69
N VAL A 13 4.94 0.58 -7.63
CA VAL A 13 4.85 -0.69 -8.38
C VAL A 13 4.95 -1.89 -7.44
N LEU A 14 5.91 -1.90 -6.52
CA LEU A 14 6.03 -2.95 -5.52
C LEU A 14 4.78 -3.06 -4.65
N GLY A 15 4.19 -1.93 -4.25
CA GLY A 15 2.93 -1.88 -3.51
C GLY A 15 1.74 -2.45 -4.28
N VAL A 16 1.64 -2.19 -5.58
CA VAL A 16 0.61 -2.81 -6.44
C VAL A 16 0.78 -4.33 -6.47
N VAL A 17 1.99 -4.81 -6.77
CA VAL A 17 2.30 -6.24 -6.82
C VAL A 17 1.98 -6.90 -5.48
N ALA A 18 2.36 -6.23 -4.39
CA ALA A 18 2.10 -6.64 -3.02
C ALA A 18 0.61 -6.77 -2.67
N THR A 19 -0.24 -5.87 -3.19
CA THR A 19 -1.69 -5.92 -3.00
C THR A 19 -2.35 -7.04 -3.81
N VAL A 20 -1.82 -7.33 -5.01
CA VAL A 20 -2.36 -8.40 -5.87
C VAL A 20 -1.98 -9.78 -5.34
N VAL A 21 -0.76 -9.92 -4.80
CA VAL A 21 -0.22 -11.19 -4.29
C VAL A 21 -0.15 -11.16 -2.75
N PRO A 22 -1.21 -11.58 -2.02
CA PRO A 22 -1.27 -11.50 -0.55
C PRO A 22 -0.12 -12.27 0.15
N GLY A 23 0.42 -13.30 -0.49
CA GLY A 23 1.55 -14.10 0.02
C GLY A 23 2.94 -13.48 -0.18
N TRP A 24 3.08 -12.34 -0.84
CA TRP A 24 4.42 -11.79 -1.19
C TRP A 24 5.24 -11.37 0.04
N PHE A 25 4.58 -11.05 1.16
CA PHE A 25 5.27 -10.72 2.42
C PHE A 25 5.78 -11.96 3.16
N GLY A 26 5.26 -13.16 2.87
CA GLY A 26 5.65 -14.39 3.55
C GLY A 26 7.16 -14.66 3.55
N PRO A 27 7.87 -14.51 2.40
CA PRO A 27 9.32 -14.60 2.34
C PRO A 27 10.06 -13.56 3.21
N LEU A 28 9.54 -12.33 3.33
CA LEU A 28 10.17 -11.26 4.11
C LEU A 28 9.91 -11.39 5.61
N THR A 29 8.69 -11.77 6.00
CA THR A 29 8.27 -11.76 7.41
C THR A 29 8.43 -13.13 8.07
N ARG A 30 8.71 -14.19 7.31
CA ARG A 30 8.68 -15.60 7.74
C ARG A 30 7.35 -15.99 8.41
N VAL A 31 6.29 -15.22 8.16
CA VAL A 31 4.96 -15.51 8.68
C VAL A 31 4.33 -16.58 7.80
N PRO A 32 3.71 -17.62 8.39
CA PRO A 32 2.96 -18.62 7.65
C PRO A 32 1.93 -17.96 6.71
N PRO A 33 1.58 -18.61 5.58
CA PRO A 33 0.54 -18.10 4.70
C PRO A 33 -0.74 -17.79 5.51
N PRO A 34 -1.43 -16.68 5.21
CA PRO A 34 -2.62 -16.30 5.95
C PRO A 34 -3.62 -17.46 5.94
N PRO A 35 -4.30 -17.73 7.06
CA PRO A 35 -5.37 -18.72 7.11
C PRO A 35 -6.42 -18.39 6.04
N ALA A 36 -7.19 -19.39 5.59
CA ALA A 36 -8.20 -19.24 4.54
C ALA A 36 -9.39 -18.31 4.90
N GLU A 37 -9.28 -17.57 6.00
CA GLU A 37 -10.24 -16.57 6.43
C GLU A 37 -10.12 -15.31 5.58
N VAL A 38 -11.25 -14.88 5.01
CA VAL A 38 -11.38 -13.71 4.13
C VAL A 38 -10.77 -12.44 4.75
N TYR A 39 -10.98 -12.23 6.04
CA TYR A 39 -10.43 -11.07 6.76
C TYR A 39 -8.89 -11.04 6.72
N ALA A 40 -8.23 -12.18 6.97
CA ALA A 40 -6.76 -12.28 6.97
C ALA A 40 -6.17 -12.04 5.58
N LEU A 41 -6.86 -12.51 4.53
CA LEU A 41 -6.48 -12.23 3.14
C LEU A 41 -6.56 -10.74 2.84
N ILE A 42 -7.66 -10.07 3.18
CA ILE A 42 -7.81 -8.63 2.98
C ILE A 42 -6.74 -7.84 3.74
N GLU A 43 -6.46 -8.19 5.00
CA GLU A 43 -5.45 -7.49 5.80
C GLU A 43 -4.05 -7.60 5.17
N SER A 44 -3.69 -8.77 4.63
CA SER A 44 -2.41 -8.96 3.94
C SER A 44 -2.27 -8.08 2.69
N ARG A 45 -3.36 -7.89 1.93
CA ARG A 45 -3.39 -6.98 0.77
C ARG A 45 -3.28 -5.52 1.17
N VAL A 46 -3.88 -5.14 2.31
CA VAL A 46 -3.80 -3.79 2.88
C VAL A 46 -2.37 -3.43 3.26
N ARG A 47 -1.59 -4.39 3.77
CA ARG A 47 -0.14 -4.19 4.02
C ARG A 47 0.59 -3.83 2.73
N GLY A 48 0.25 -4.46 1.61
CA GLY A 48 0.73 -4.07 0.28
C GLY A 48 0.29 -2.65 -0.12
N GLY A 49 -0.95 -2.29 0.18
CA GLY A 49 -1.49 -0.96 -0.05
C GLY A 49 -0.82 0.15 0.76
N MET A 50 -0.33 -0.16 1.97
CA MET A 50 0.48 0.78 2.75
C MET A 50 1.81 1.10 2.04
N VAL A 51 2.46 0.09 1.43
CA VAL A 51 3.67 0.29 0.61
C VAL A 51 3.37 1.14 -0.62
N LEU A 52 2.23 0.88 -1.28
CA LEU A 52 1.74 1.71 -2.38
C LEU A 52 1.54 3.17 -1.94
N GLY A 53 0.92 3.38 -0.78
CA GLY A 53 0.73 4.71 -0.19
C GLY A 53 2.04 5.45 0.04
N VAL A 54 3.07 4.77 0.56
CA VAL A 54 4.42 5.36 0.70
C VAL A 54 5.02 5.72 -0.66
N GLY A 55 4.86 4.85 -1.67
CA GLY A 55 5.29 5.16 -3.04
C GLY A 55 4.63 6.43 -3.59
N LEU A 56 3.31 6.56 -3.42
CA LEU A 56 2.55 7.74 -3.82
C LEU A 56 3.01 9.01 -3.08
N ILE A 57 3.32 8.91 -1.79
CA ILE A 57 3.87 10.03 -1.00
C ILE A 57 5.17 10.53 -1.64
N LEU A 58 6.12 9.64 -1.96
CA LEU A 58 7.41 10.05 -2.54
C LEU A 58 7.28 10.61 -3.97
N ILE A 59 6.25 10.18 -4.71
CA ILE A 59 5.96 10.74 -6.03
C ILE A 59 5.39 12.16 -5.92
N ALA A 60 4.42 12.36 -5.02
CA ALA A 60 3.63 13.59 -4.91
C ALA A 60 4.25 14.66 -4.00
N VAL A 61 4.99 14.24 -2.97
CA VAL A 61 5.61 15.08 -1.95
C VAL A 61 7.14 15.02 -2.09
N THR A 62 7.66 15.77 -3.07
CA THR A 62 9.11 15.86 -3.29
C THR A 62 9.79 16.96 -2.46
N SER A 63 9.01 17.75 -1.71
CA SER A 63 9.50 18.80 -0.80
C SER A 63 8.66 18.84 0.47
N LEU A 64 9.30 19.00 1.63
CA LEU A 64 8.64 18.98 2.94
C LEU A 64 7.95 20.30 3.32
N ARG A 65 8.33 21.42 2.68
CA ARG A 65 7.70 22.73 2.91
C ARG A 65 6.74 23.12 1.77
N PRO A 66 5.67 23.87 2.08
CA PRO A 66 5.19 24.22 3.42
C PRO A 66 4.51 23.03 4.12
N TRP A 67 4.79 22.84 5.42
CA TRP A 67 4.33 21.67 6.19
C TRP A 67 2.80 21.54 6.26
N SER A 68 2.10 22.69 6.31
CA SER A 68 0.64 22.79 6.44
C SER A 68 -0.12 22.04 5.34
N THR A 69 0.40 22.02 4.11
CA THR A 69 -0.25 21.29 3.01
C THR A 69 0.39 19.93 2.77
N ARG A 70 1.69 19.78 3.01
CA ARG A 70 2.43 18.56 2.68
C ARG A 70 2.16 17.41 3.64
N ILE A 71 2.05 17.66 4.95
CA ILE A 71 1.72 16.61 5.93
C ILE A 71 0.32 16.03 5.66
N PRO A 72 -0.75 16.85 5.53
CA PRO A 72 -2.08 16.30 5.22
C PRO A 72 -2.10 15.55 3.89
N SER A 73 -1.43 16.08 2.86
CA SER A 73 -1.33 15.40 1.56
C SER A 73 -0.69 14.02 1.71
N ALA A 74 0.40 13.90 2.48
CA ALA A 74 1.05 12.63 2.69
C ALA A 74 0.14 11.61 3.39
N ILE A 75 -0.61 12.05 4.41
CA ILE A 75 -1.60 11.21 5.10
C ILE A 75 -2.68 10.75 4.11
N VAL A 76 -3.19 11.65 3.25
CA VAL A 76 -4.19 11.30 2.23
C VAL A 76 -3.66 10.24 1.28
N TYR A 77 -2.43 10.38 0.77
CA TYR A 77 -1.85 9.36 -0.13
C TYR A 77 -1.61 8.02 0.57
N PHE A 78 -1.17 8.04 1.83
CA PHE A 78 -1.02 6.83 2.62
C PHE A 78 -2.36 6.11 2.83
N MET A 79 -3.38 6.84 3.27
CA MET A 79 -4.72 6.32 3.46
C MET A 79 -5.35 5.85 2.16
N ALA A 80 -5.13 6.57 1.05
CA ALA A 80 -5.63 6.18 -0.27
C ALA A 80 -5.07 4.81 -0.70
N GLY A 81 -3.78 4.56 -0.48
CA GLY A 81 -3.19 3.25 -0.79
C GLY A 81 -3.79 2.12 0.05
N ALA A 82 -3.96 2.35 1.35
CA ALA A 82 -4.61 1.39 2.26
C ALA A 82 -6.10 1.16 1.92
N LEU A 83 -6.84 2.21 1.54
CA LEU A 83 -8.24 2.12 1.16
C LEU A 83 -8.43 1.40 -0.18
N VAL A 84 -7.65 1.75 -1.20
CA VAL A 84 -7.74 1.13 -2.53
C VAL A 84 -7.43 -0.37 -2.44
N SER A 85 -6.40 -0.75 -1.70
CA SER A 85 -6.07 -2.17 -1.49
C SER A 85 -7.14 -2.92 -0.70
N ARG A 86 -7.77 -2.27 0.29
CA ARG A 86 -8.90 -2.85 1.02
C ARG A 86 -10.10 -3.06 0.10
N LEU A 87 -10.48 -2.06 -0.69
CA LEU A 87 -11.56 -2.16 -1.66
C LEU A 87 -11.27 -3.27 -2.67
N PHE A 88 -10.03 -3.36 -3.16
CA PHE A 88 -9.60 -4.44 -4.03
C PHE A 88 -9.74 -5.81 -3.36
N GLY A 89 -9.32 -5.96 -2.10
CA GLY A 89 -9.51 -7.19 -1.34
C GLY A 89 -10.99 -7.58 -1.20
N ILE A 90 -11.87 -6.63 -0.92
CA ILE A 90 -13.33 -6.89 -0.83
C ILE A 90 -13.89 -7.33 -2.19
N VAL A 91 -13.44 -6.72 -3.30
CA VAL A 91 -13.87 -7.08 -4.65
C VAL A 91 -13.40 -8.49 -5.05
N VAL A 92 -12.18 -8.89 -4.64
CA VAL A 92 -11.57 -10.16 -5.04
C VAL A 92 -11.96 -11.32 -4.11
N ASP A 93 -11.89 -11.11 -2.80
CA ASP A 93 -12.07 -12.16 -1.79
C ASP A 93 -13.49 -12.16 -1.18
N GLY A 94 -14.31 -11.15 -1.51
CA GLY A 94 -15.68 -10.98 -1.01
C GLY A 94 -15.77 -10.14 0.27
N ALA A 95 -16.99 -9.76 0.63
CA ALA A 95 -17.27 -9.13 1.92
C ALA A 95 -17.58 -10.21 2.95
N VAL A 96 -17.00 -10.11 4.15
CA VAL A 96 -17.44 -10.92 5.30
C VAL A 96 -18.89 -10.51 5.60
N PRO A 97 -19.86 -11.45 5.65
CA PRO A 97 -21.24 -11.15 6.03
C PRO A 97 -21.36 -10.68 7.49
#